data_AF-A0A942FXD5-F1
#
_entry.id   AF-A0A942FXD5-F1
#
_cell.length_a   1.000
_cell.length_b   1.000
_cell.length_c   1.000
_cell.angle_alpha   90.00
_cell.angle_beta   90.00
_cell.angle_gamma   90.00
#
_symmetry.space_group_name_H-M   'P 1'
#
loop_
_entity.id
_entity.type
_entity.pdbx_description
1 polymer ?
#
loop_
_entity_poly.entity_id
_entity_poly.type
_entity_poly.pdbx_seq_one_letter_code
_entity_poly.pdbx_strand_id
1 'polypeptide(L)'
;MRNVWIAMIMELKGMRIYATQLLIMMVFLPFSYAVVVLLGGATDNVAFVFSGLVVASLIGVFCNVVAMRVSNLMQPQVLELYAVLPVHLSQAVLGIVGAYTLLVLP
;
A
#
# COMPACT_ATOMS: atom_id res chain seq x y z
N MET A 1 -20.92 3.85 9.25
CA MET A 1 -19.60 3.50 9.83
C MET A 1 -19.39 1.99 9.99
N ARG A 2 -20.34 1.21 10.52
CA ARG A 2 -20.20 -0.26 10.68
C ARG A 2 -19.76 -1.00 9.39
N ASN A 3 -20.32 -0.64 8.23
CA ASN A 3 -19.98 -1.29 6.96
C ASN A 3 -18.58 -0.96 6.45
N VAL A 4 -18.07 0.25 6.74
CA VAL A 4 -16.69 0.66 6.40
C VAL A 4 -15.69 -0.11 7.24
N TRP A 5 -15.99 -0.33 8.52
CA TRP A 5 -15.15 -1.14 9.41
C TRP A 5 -15.06 -2.60 8.95
N ILE A 6 -16.20 -3.17 8.51
CA ILE A 6 -16.22 -4.52 7.93
C ILE A 6 -15.37 -4.57 6.65
N ALA A 7 -15.45 -3.55 5.79
CA ALA A 7 -14.62 -3.44 4.59
C ALA A 7 -13.12 -3.36 4.93
N MET A 8 -12.74 -2.58 5.96
CA MET A 8 -11.36 -2.52 6.45
C MET A 8 -10.86 -3.87 6.96
N ILE A 9 -11.65 -4.59 7.75
CA ILE A 9 -11.28 -5.92 8.28
C ILE A 9 -11.13 -6.93 7.14
N MET A 10 -12.04 -6.88 6.15
CA MET A 10 -11.97 -7.73 4.96
C MET A 10 -10.69 -7.46 4.18
N GLU A 11 -10.30 -6.19 4.04
CA GLU A 11 -9.06 -5.85 3.36
C GLU A 11 -7.80 -6.22 4.15
N LEU A 12 -7.79 -6.01 5.47
CA LEU A 12 -6.69 -6.47 6.32
C LEU A 12 -6.49 -7.98 6.24
N LYS A 13 -7.56 -8.76 6.09
CA LYS A 13 -7.46 -10.20 5.82
C LYS A 13 -6.98 -10.50 4.40
N GLY A 14 -7.48 -9.77 3.41
CA GLY A 14 -7.10 -9.89 1.99
C GLY A 14 -5.64 -9.53 1.71
N MET A 15 -5.07 -8.61 2.49
CA MET A 15 -3.66 -8.20 2.41
C MET A 15 -2.68 -9.36 2.61
N ARG A 16 -3.08 -10.46 3.27
CA ARG A 16 -2.23 -11.67 3.37
C ARG A 16 -1.84 -12.22 2.00
N ILE A 17 -2.68 -12.06 1.00
CA ILE A 17 -2.40 -12.49 -0.38
C ILE A 17 -1.29 -11.62 -1.00
N TYR A 18 -1.21 -10.35 -0.59
CA TYR A 18 -0.24 -9.38 -1.08
C TYR A 18 0.92 -9.16 -0.11
N ALA A 19 1.08 -10.02 0.90
CA ALA A 19 2.10 -9.87 1.94
C ALA A 19 3.51 -9.81 1.34
N THR A 20 3.80 -10.65 0.35
CA THR A 20 5.10 -10.67 -0.35
C THR A 20 5.35 -9.36 -1.10
N GLN A 21 4.34 -8.83 -1.79
CA GLN A 21 4.45 -7.57 -2.53
C GLN A 21 4.64 -6.38 -1.58
N LEU A 22 3.88 -6.34 -0.48
CA LEU A 22 4.04 -5.32 0.56
C LEU A 22 5.43 -5.36 1.18
N LEU A 23 5.94 -6.56 1.48
CA LEU A 23 7.26 -6.76 2.05
C LEU A 23 8.38 -6.31 1.09
N ILE A 24 8.26 -6.62 -0.20
CA ILE A 24 9.22 -6.15 -1.22
C ILE A 24 9.19 -4.62 -1.31
N MET A 25 8.00 -4.03 -1.41
CA MET A 25 7.87 -2.60 -1.67
C MET A 25 8.18 -1.73 -0.45
N MET A 26 7.82 -2.17 0.77
CA MET A 26 8.04 -1.40 2.00
C MET A 26 9.40 -1.66 2.64
N VAL A 27 10.02 -2.83 2.43
CA VAL A 27 11.28 -3.20 3.11
C VAL A 27 12.43 -3.29 2.11
N PHE A 28 12.34 -4.17 1.11
CA PHE A 28 13.48 -4.43 0.22
C PHE A 28 13.83 -3.24 -0.67
N LEU A 29 12.83 -2.51 -1.18
CA LEU A 29 13.04 -1.38 -2.06
C LEU A 29 13.77 -0.23 -1.36
N PRO A 30 13.34 0.29 -0.20
CA PRO A 30 14.10 1.32 0.51
C PRO A 30 15.47 0.83 1.00
N PHE A 31 15.61 -0.43 1.41
CA PHE A 31 16.91 -0.99 1.84
C PHE A 31 17.90 -1.17 0.69
N SER A 32 17.47 -1.59 -0.50
CA SER A 32 18.37 -1.73 -1.66
C SER A 32 19.00 -0.40 -2.04
N TYR A 33 18.21 0.66 -1.95
CA TYR A 33 18.65 2.03 -2.13
C TYR A 33 19.66 2.46 -1.04
N ALA A 34 19.50 2.03 0.20
CA ALA A 34 20.44 2.33 1.29
C ALA A 34 21.81 1.67 1.04
N VAL A 35 21.82 0.47 0.49
CA VAL A 35 23.04 -0.24 0.08
C VAL A 35 23.77 0.52 -1.04
N VAL A 36 23.05 1.06 -2.02
CA VAL A 36 23.66 1.86 -3.10
C VAL A 36 24.37 3.10 -2.56
N VAL A 37 23.77 3.79 -1.58
CA VAL A 37 24.41 4.96 -0.95
C VAL A 37 25.64 4.60 -0.14
N LEU A 38 25.59 3.48 0.59
CA LEU A 38 26.75 2.98 1.33
C LEU A 38 27.93 2.65 0.41
N LEU A 39 27.65 2.10 -0.78
CA LEU A 39 28.67 1.79 -1.78
C LEU A 39 29.20 3.03 -2.52
N GLY A 40 28.41 4.09 -2.65
CA GLY A 40 28.76 5.31 -3.39
C GLY A 40 29.58 6.34 -2.61
N GLY A 41 29.82 6.13 -1.33
CA GLY A 41 30.48 7.10 -0.44
C GLY A 41 29.47 8.12 0.11
N ALA A 42 29.06 7.91 1.36
CA ALA A 42 28.07 8.75 2.02
C ALA A 42 28.64 10.15 2.33
N THR A 43 28.39 11.10 1.44
CA THR A 43 28.56 12.54 1.75
C THR A 43 27.23 13.10 2.25
N ASP A 44 27.25 14.11 3.13
CA ASP A 44 26.05 14.64 3.80
C ASP A 44 24.96 15.09 2.82
N ASN A 45 25.35 15.65 1.66
CA ASN A 45 24.41 16.03 0.59
C ASN A 45 23.71 14.81 -0.03
N VAL A 46 24.42 13.70 -0.22
CA VAL A 46 23.84 12.47 -0.79
C VAL A 46 22.87 11.84 0.20
N ALA A 47 23.19 11.84 1.51
CA ALA A 47 22.31 11.35 2.55
C ALA A 47 20.99 12.13 2.65
N PHE A 48 21.03 13.47 2.52
CA PHE A 48 19.83 14.30 2.55
C PHE A 48 18.92 14.02 1.35
N VAL A 49 19.47 14.05 0.13
CA VAL A 49 18.72 13.75 -1.10
C VAL A 49 18.13 12.34 -1.05
N PHE A 50 18.88 11.39 -0.49
CA PHE A 50 18.44 10.02 -0.32
C PHE A 50 17.24 9.89 0.63
N SER A 51 17.27 10.59 1.77
CA SER A 51 16.13 10.59 2.70
C SER A 51 14.85 11.08 2.02
N GLY A 52 14.94 12.13 1.20
CA GLY A 52 13.82 12.63 0.41
C GLY A 52 13.34 11.62 -0.63
N LEU A 53 14.28 10.94 -1.31
CA LEU A 53 13.95 9.92 -2.31
C LEU A 53 13.28 8.69 -1.70
N VAL A 54 13.72 8.25 -0.51
CA VAL A 54 13.08 7.16 0.23
C VAL A 54 11.65 7.53 0.61
N VAL A 55 11.44 8.73 1.17
CA VAL A 55 10.09 9.20 1.53
C VAL A 55 9.19 9.31 0.30
N ALA A 56 9.67 9.91 -0.79
CA ALA A 56 8.92 10.01 -2.04
C ALA A 56 8.57 8.63 -2.62
N SER A 57 9.52 7.68 -2.55
CA SER A 57 9.33 6.30 -3.01
C SER A 57 8.29 5.56 -2.17
N LEU A 58 8.30 5.71 -0.85
CA LEU A 58 7.29 5.15 0.05
C LEU A 58 5.89 5.69 -0.24
N ILE A 59 5.78 7.00 -0.48
CA ILE A 59 4.51 7.64 -0.89
C ILE A 59 4.05 7.07 -2.24
N GLY A 60 4.95 6.96 -3.21
CA GLY A 60 4.65 6.39 -4.54
C GLY A 60 4.17 4.94 -4.47
N VAL A 61 4.83 4.12 -3.66
CA VAL A 61 4.44 2.72 -3.36
C VAL A 61 3.05 2.68 -2.75
N PHE A 62 2.77 3.50 -1.74
CA PHE A 62 1.46 3.58 -1.11
C PHE A 62 0.35 3.90 -2.12
N CYS A 63 0.54 4.95 -2.92
CA CYS A 63 -0.41 5.35 -3.96
C CYS A 63 -0.62 4.23 -4.99
N ASN A 64 0.46 3.55 -5.41
CA ASN A 64 0.38 2.45 -6.37
C ASN A 64 -0.44 1.27 -5.83
N VAL A 65 -0.18 0.84 -4.60
CA VAL A 65 -0.89 -0.29 -3.98
C VAL A 65 -2.37 0.03 -3.81
N VAL A 66 -2.70 1.24 -3.33
CA VAL A 66 -4.10 1.69 -3.23
C VAL A 66 -4.77 1.71 -4.60
N ALA A 67 -4.12 2.31 -5.61
CA ALA A 67 -4.66 2.38 -6.97
C ALA A 67 -4.90 0.99 -7.58
N MET A 68 -3.97 0.06 -7.38
CA MET A 68 -4.08 -1.32 -7.84
C MET A 68 -5.27 -2.04 -7.18
N ARG A 69 -5.46 -1.88 -5.86
CA ARG A 69 -6.59 -2.50 -5.15
C ARG A 69 -7.93 -1.90 -5.55
N VAL A 70 -8.02 -0.58 -5.69
CA VAL A 70 -9.22 0.09 -6.20
C VAL A 70 -9.54 -0.38 -7.63
N SER A 71 -8.52 -0.54 -8.48
CA SER A 71 -8.70 -1.06 -9.83
C SER A 71 -9.16 -2.53 -9.83
N ASN A 72 -8.67 -3.34 -8.90
CA ASN A 72 -9.11 -4.73 -8.75
C ASN A 72 -10.58 -4.84 -8.32
N LEU A 73 -11.13 -3.84 -7.61
CA LEU A 73 -12.58 -3.81 -7.32
C LEU A 73 -13.42 -3.66 -8.59
N MET A 74 -12.87 -3.17 -9.70
CA MET A 74 -13.57 -3.06 -10.98
C MET A 74 -13.48 -4.32 -11.82
N GLN A 75 -12.74 -5.35 -11.37
CA GLN A 75 -12.68 -6.63 -12.07
C GLN A 75 -14.03 -7.36 -11.93
N PRO A 76 -14.56 -7.96 -13.03
CA PRO A 76 -15.87 -8.60 -13.02
C PRO A 76 -15.97 -9.71 -11.95
N GLN A 77 -14.91 -10.50 -11.78
CA GLN A 77 -14.90 -11.60 -10.80
C GLN A 77 -15.02 -11.09 -9.36
N VAL A 78 -14.48 -9.90 -9.09
CA VAL A 78 -14.50 -9.27 -7.76
C VAL A 78 -15.84 -8.59 -7.53
N LEU A 79 -16.39 -7.93 -8.56
CA LEU A 79 -17.73 -7.32 -8.50
C LEU A 79 -18.82 -8.35 -8.24
N GLU A 80 -18.74 -9.55 -8.83
CA GLU A 80 -19.67 -10.66 -8.55
C GLU A 80 -19.60 -11.12 -7.09
N LEU A 81 -18.40 -11.14 -6.51
CA LEU A 81 -18.17 -11.45 -5.10
C LEU A 81 -18.72 -10.36 -4.17
N TYR A 82 -18.56 -9.08 -4.55
CA TYR A 82 -19.10 -7.95 -3.79
C TYR A 82 -20.61 -7.75 -3.99
N ALA A 83 -21.19 -8.23 -5.09
CA ALA A 83 -22.64 -8.21 -5.31
C ALA A 83 -23.41 -9.08 -4.29
N VAL A 84 -22.74 -10.06 -3.69
CA VAL A 84 -23.28 -10.91 -2.61
C VAL A 84 -23.11 -10.26 -1.23
N LEU A 85 -22.24 -9.25 -1.09
CA LEU A 85 -21.98 -8.54 0.15
C LEU A 85 -22.77 -7.22 0.23
N PRO A 86 -23.25 -6.80 1.42
CA PRO A 86 -24.06 -5.59 1.58
C PRO A 86 -23.27 -4.27 1.53
N VAL A 87 -22.05 -4.26 0.97
CA VAL A 87 -21.14 -3.11 1.02
C VAL A 87 -21.13 -2.38 -0.31
N HIS A 88 -21.52 -1.10 -0.30
CA HIS A 88 -21.43 -0.25 -1.48
C HIS A 88 -19.97 0.01 -1.88
N LEU A 89 -19.72 0.13 -3.18
CA LEU A 89 -18.37 0.30 -3.76
C LEU A 89 -17.62 1.50 -3.16
N SER A 90 -18.31 2.61 -2.91
CA SER A 90 -17.74 3.78 -2.23
C SER A 90 -17.25 3.49 -0.80
N GLN A 91 -17.95 2.62 -0.07
CA GLN A 91 -17.56 2.19 1.27
C GLN A 91 -16.39 1.21 1.23
N ALA A 92 -16.29 0.39 0.18
CA ALA A 92 -15.15 -0.50 -0.05
C ALA A 92 -13.88 0.29 -0.35
N VAL A 93 -13.95 1.33 -1.19
CA VAL A 93 -12.82 2.22 -1.49
C VAL A 93 -12.34 2.94 -0.23
N LEU A 94 -13.25 3.48 0.59
CA LEU A 94 -12.89 4.09 1.86
C LEU A 94 -12.26 3.07 2.83
N GLY A 95 -12.73 1.82 2.81
CA GLY A 95 -12.15 0.72 3.58
C GLY A 95 -10.72 0.38 3.14
N ILE A 96 -10.46 0.33 1.83
CA ILE A 96 -9.11 0.14 1.27
C ILE A 96 -8.20 1.28 1.71
N VAL A 97 -8.60 2.53 1.46
CA VAL A 97 -7.77 3.70 1.81
C VAL A 97 -7.45 3.69 3.31
N GLY A 98 -8.45 3.45 4.17
CA GLY A 98 -8.27 3.39 5.62
C GLY A 98 -7.39 2.23 6.10
N ALA A 99 -7.53 1.04 5.51
CA ALA A 99 -6.72 -0.12 5.87
C ALA A 99 -5.25 0.07 5.47
N TYR A 100 -4.98 0.62 4.28
CA TYR A 100 -3.62 0.85 3.82
C TYR A 100 -2.97 2.06 4.51
N THR A 101 -3.70 3.12 4.86
CA THR A 101 -3.12 4.21 5.68
C THR A 101 -2.74 3.73 7.07
N LEU A 102 -3.56 2.87 7.71
CA LEU A 102 -3.20 2.25 9.00
C LEU A 102 -1.94 1.38 8.92
N LEU A 103 -1.64 0.82 7.76
CA LEU A 103 -0.47 -0.05 7.55
C LEU A 103 0.80 0.75 7.24
N VAL A 104 0.64 1.94 6.66
CA VAL A 104 1.75 2.83 6.29
C VAL A 104 2.07 3.87 7.37
N LEU A 105 1.11 4.21 8.24
CA LEU A 105 1.39 5.03 9.42
C LEU A 105 2.32 4.24 10.37
N PRO A 106 3.50 4.80 10.72
CA PRO A 106 4.42 4.17 11.66
C PRO A 106 3.84 4.06 13.08
#